data_AF-A0A9D8A1R0-F1
#
_entry.id   AF-A0A9D8A1R0-F1
#
_cell.length_a   1.000
_cell.length_b   1.000
_cell.length_c   1.000
_cell.angle_alpha   90.00
_cell.angle_beta   90.00
_cell.angle_gamma   90.00
#
_symmetry.space_group_name_H-M   'P 1'
#
loop_
_entity.id
_entity.type
_entity.pdbx_description
1 polymer ?
#
loop_
_entity_poly.entity_id
_entity_poly.type
_entity_poly.pdbx_seq_one_letter_code
_entity_poly.pdbx_strand_id
1 'polypeptide(L)'
;MLNFSNSVQGLRFRYLLAISLIALLVTGSYISMHKVIEEQKNYSKVINLASHQSGLANRIAYFSSLMASTSDEPEFSTARFQVGFDITLMEKVHRQLLKGDVEESIPVLSSENLQYIYFDKMVGLDRALKRFIKHAREVHQTPINKLSIESSLNISYKKRQSP
;
A
#
# COMPACT_ATOMS: atom_id res chain seq x y z
N MET A 1 10.44 -25.40 71.96
CA MET A 1 9.70 -24.34 71.25
C MET A 1 10.07 -24.41 69.78
N LEU A 2 9.13 -24.80 68.92
CA LEU A 2 9.39 -25.01 67.49
C LEU A 2 9.68 -23.67 66.81
N ASN A 3 10.81 -23.58 66.09
CA ASN A 3 11.26 -22.42 65.32
C ASN A 3 10.30 -22.10 64.15
N PHE A 4 9.10 -21.59 64.47
CA PHE A 4 8.08 -21.22 63.48
C PHE A 4 8.51 -20.02 62.62
N SER A 5 9.36 -19.14 63.16
CA SER A 5 9.79 -17.90 62.48
C SER A 5 10.55 -18.17 61.16
N ASN A 6 11.47 -19.14 61.16
CA ASN A 6 12.29 -19.46 59.98
C ASN A 6 11.45 -20.13 58.87
N SER A 7 10.47 -20.95 59.24
CA SER A 7 9.57 -21.62 58.29
C SER A 7 8.64 -20.63 57.58
N VAL A 8 8.13 -19.63 58.31
CA VAL A 8 7.25 -18.59 57.74
C VAL A 8 8.05 -17.64 56.83
N GLN A 9 9.28 -17.29 57.19
CA GLN A 9 10.16 -16.48 56.34
C GLN A 9 10.55 -17.18 55.03
N GLY A 10 10.87 -18.48 55.08
CA GLY A 10 11.14 -19.28 53.88
C GLY A 10 9.92 -19.39 52.95
N LEU A 11 8.72 -19.48 53.53
CA LEU A 11 7.47 -19.49 52.77
C LEU A 11 7.23 -18.14 52.07
N ARG A 12 7.44 -17.02 52.79
CA ARG A 12 7.32 -15.66 52.24
C ARG A 12 8.32 -15.41 51.10
N PHE A 13 9.56 -15.86 51.23
CA PHE A 13 10.56 -15.71 50.18
C PHE A 13 10.19 -16.47 48.90
N ARG A 14 9.76 -17.74 49.03
CA ARG A 14 9.28 -18.53 47.88
C ARG A 14 8.07 -17.90 47.20
N TYR A 15 7.16 -17.33 47.99
CA TYR A 15 5.98 -16.64 47.47
C TYR A 15 6.35 -15.37 46.71
N LEU A 16 7.26 -14.54 47.26
CA LEU A 16 7.79 -13.37 46.55
C LEU A 16 8.53 -13.74 45.27
N LEU A 17 9.32 -14.81 45.30
CA LEU A 17 9.98 -15.34 44.10
C LEU A 17 8.98 -15.77 43.04
N ALA A 18 7.95 -16.52 43.41
CA ALA A 18 6.90 -16.97 42.50
C ALA A 18 6.15 -15.79 41.88
N ILE A 19 5.78 -14.78 42.68
CA ILE A 19 5.13 -13.57 42.17
C ILE A 19 6.04 -12.80 41.22
N SER A 20 7.33 -12.67 41.55
CA SER A 20 8.28 -11.96 40.69
C SER A 20 8.49 -12.68 39.35
N LEU A 21 8.55 -14.01 39.37
CA LEU A 21 8.58 -14.85 38.17
C LEU A 21 7.32 -14.68 37.31
N ILE A 22 6.13 -14.70 37.93
CA ILE A 22 4.87 -14.47 37.22
C ILE A 22 4.85 -13.06 36.63
N ALA A 23 5.27 -12.04 37.39
CA ALA A 23 5.32 -10.67 36.91
C ALA A 23 6.25 -10.53 35.69
N LEU A 24 7.45 -11.13 35.74
CA LEU A 24 8.38 -11.14 34.61
C LEU A 24 7.80 -11.84 33.37
N LEU A 25 7.14 -12.98 33.55
CA LEU A 25 6.49 -13.71 32.46
C LEU A 25 5.36 -12.89 31.82
N VAL A 26 4.53 -12.24 32.64
CA VAL A 26 3.43 -11.38 32.17
C VAL A 26 3.99 -10.17 31.42
N THR A 27 5.01 -9.50 31.95
CA THR A 27 5.65 -8.35 31.29
C THR A 27 6.32 -8.76 29.97
N GLY A 28 7.03 -9.90 29.95
CA GLY A 28 7.62 -10.44 28.73
C GLY A 28 6.57 -10.77 27.67
N SER A 29 5.49 -11.42 28.08
CA SER A 29 4.34 -11.72 27.21
C SER A 29 3.70 -10.44 26.65
N TYR A 30 3.49 -9.44 27.50
CA TYR A 30 2.99 -8.12 27.10
C TYR A 30 3.89 -7.47 26.05
N ILE A 31 5.21 -7.42 26.29
CA ILE A 31 6.18 -6.84 25.33
C ILE A 31 6.13 -7.59 24.01
N SER A 32 6.11 -8.92 24.03
CA SER A 32 6.06 -9.74 22.82
C SER A 32 4.78 -9.49 22.02
N MET A 33 3.62 -9.44 22.68
CA MET A 33 2.35 -9.12 22.04
C MET A 33 2.37 -7.71 21.45
N HIS A 34 2.92 -6.74 22.18
CA HIS A 34 2.98 -5.35 21.73
C HIS A 34 3.82 -5.20 20.45
N LYS A 35 4.97 -5.87 20.38
CA LYS A 35 5.83 -5.88 19.17
C LYS A 35 5.10 -6.46 17.95
N VAL A 36 4.40 -7.59 18.12
CA VAL A 36 3.65 -8.22 17.02
C VAL A 36 2.54 -7.29 16.50
N ILE A 37 1.83 -6.61 17.40
CA ILE A 37 0.76 -5.66 17.03
C ILE A 37 1.33 -4.46 16.27
N GLU A 38 2.50 -3.95 16.68
CA GLU A 38 3.14 -2.81 16.02
C GLU A 38 3.58 -3.14 14.59
N GLU A 39 4.17 -4.33 14.37
CA GLU A 39 4.50 -4.81 13.03
C GLU A 39 3.24 -4.96 12.15
N GLN A 40 2.16 -5.56 12.67
CA GLN A 40 0.90 -5.73 11.95
C GLN A 40 0.25 -4.39 11.57
N LYS A 41 0.36 -3.36 12.41
CA LYS A 41 -0.22 -2.03 12.15
C LYS A 41 0.41 -1.35 10.94
N ASN A 42 1.70 -1.55 10.70
CA ASN A 42 2.39 -1.00 9.52
C ASN A 42 1.95 -1.69 8.21
N TYR A 43 1.74 -3.01 8.24
CA TYR A 43 1.24 -3.74 7.06
C TYR A 43 -0.18 -3.32 6.67
N SER A 44 -1.09 -3.14 7.63
CA SER A 44 -2.48 -2.74 7.35
C SER A 44 -2.58 -1.39 6.62
N LYS A 45 -1.74 -0.42 6.96
CA LYS A 45 -1.70 0.88 6.27
C LYS A 45 -1.26 0.74 4.81
N VAL A 46 -0.26 -0.09 4.56
CA VAL A 46 0.29 -0.33 3.23
C VAL A 46 -0.69 -1.11 2.37
N ILE A 47 -1.39 -2.10 2.95
CA ILE A 47 -2.45 -2.86 2.27
C ILE A 47 -3.62 -1.94 1.89
N ASN A 48 -4.09 -1.09 2.79
CA ASN A 48 -5.21 -0.17 2.52
C ASN A 48 -4.89 0.74 1.34
N LEU A 49 -3.66 1.21 1.31
CA LEU A 49 -3.18 2.08 0.27
C LEU A 49 -2.94 1.36 -1.07
N ALA A 50 -2.35 0.17 -1.07
CA ALA A 50 -2.23 -0.64 -2.29
C ALA A 50 -3.62 -0.95 -2.86
N SER A 51 -4.60 -1.17 -1.98
CA SER A 51 -6.02 -1.31 -2.35
C SER A 51 -6.56 -0.03 -2.99
N HIS A 52 -6.25 1.14 -2.41
CA HIS A 52 -6.67 2.43 -2.96
C HIS A 52 -6.07 2.68 -4.36
N GLN A 53 -4.78 2.41 -4.55
CA GLN A 53 -4.13 2.48 -5.86
C GLN A 53 -4.76 1.48 -6.85
N SER A 54 -5.04 0.24 -6.43
CA SER A 54 -5.67 -0.76 -7.30
C SER A 54 -7.07 -0.31 -7.76
N GLY A 55 -7.85 0.29 -6.86
CA GLY A 55 -9.16 0.86 -7.20
C GLY A 55 -9.06 1.98 -8.24
N LEU A 56 -8.12 2.91 -8.06
CA LEU A 56 -7.88 3.99 -9.02
C LEU A 56 -7.39 3.46 -10.38
N ALA A 57 -6.53 2.44 -10.38
CA ALA A 57 -6.05 1.82 -11.62
C ALA A 57 -7.20 1.17 -12.40
N ASN A 58 -8.09 0.45 -11.71
CA ASN A 58 -9.27 -0.14 -12.32
C ASN A 58 -10.22 0.90 -12.89
N ARG A 59 -10.45 2.00 -12.17
CA ARG A 59 -11.30 3.10 -12.66
C ARG A 59 -10.70 3.77 -13.90
N ILE A 60 -9.39 4.05 -13.90
CA ILE A 60 -8.69 4.58 -15.06
C ILE A 60 -8.85 3.64 -16.25
N ALA A 61 -8.63 2.34 -16.07
CA ALA A 61 -8.78 1.34 -17.13
C ALA A 61 -10.22 1.27 -17.66
N TYR A 62 -11.21 1.27 -16.77
CA TYR A 62 -12.63 1.25 -17.11
C TYR A 62 -13.02 2.46 -17.96
N PHE A 63 -12.77 3.68 -17.49
CA PHE A 63 -13.14 4.89 -18.23
C PHE A 63 -12.30 5.07 -19.50
N SER A 64 -11.04 4.61 -19.52
CA SER A 64 -10.22 4.56 -20.74
C SER A 64 -10.82 3.61 -21.78
N SER A 65 -11.34 2.46 -21.34
CA SER A 65 -12.05 1.53 -22.22
C SER A 65 -13.34 2.16 -22.76
N LEU A 66 -14.08 2.88 -21.90
CA LEU A 66 -15.29 3.57 -22.31
C LEU A 66 -15.01 4.65 -23.36
N MET A 67 -13.95 5.45 -23.15
CA MET A 67 -13.46 6.42 -24.15
C MET A 67 -13.15 5.76 -25.50
N ALA A 68 -12.66 4.52 -25.50
CA ALA A 68 -12.26 3.82 -26.72
C ALA A 68 -13.41 3.09 -27.43
N SER A 69 -14.54 2.90 -26.75
CA SER A 69 -15.70 2.18 -27.28
C SER A 69 -16.88 3.07 -27.64
N THR A 70 -17.00 4.24 -27.00
CA THR A 70 -18.14 5.14 -27.27
C THR A 70 -17.92 5.97 -28.53
N SER A 71 -19.02 6.21 -29.25
CA SER A 71 -19.09 7.20 -30.34
C SER A 71 -19.88 8.44 -29.93
N ASP A 72 -20.40 8.49 -28.70
CA ASP A 72 -21.16 9.61 -28.16
C ASP A 72 -20.21 10.63 -27.50
N GLU A 73 -20.22 11.87 -27.97
CA GLU A 73 -19.33 12.94 -27.49
C GLU A 73 -19.56 13.32 -26.01
N PRO A 74 -20.80 13.48 -25.54
CA PRO A 74 -21.09 13.65 -24.11
C PRO A 74 -20.53 12.51 -23.23
N GLU A 75 -20.73 11.26 -23.63
CA GLU A 75 -20.20 10.09 -22.92
C GLU A 75 -18.66 10.07 -22.94
N PHE A 76 -18.04 10.33 -24.10
CA PHE A 76 -16.59 10.43 -24.24
C PHE A 76 -16.01 11.52 -23.34
N SER A 77 -16.61 12.72 -23.35
CA SER A 77 -16.18 13.85 -22.52
C SER A 77 -16.27 13.53 -21.03
N THR A 78 -17.34 12.86 -20.61
CA THR A 78 -17.52 12.41 -19.22
C THR A 78 -16.47 11.38 -18.83
N ALA A 79 -16.25 10.36 -19.66
CA ALA A 79 -15.24 9.34 -19.43
C ALA A 79 -13.83 9.95 -19.37
N ARG A 80 -13.52 10.87 -20.29
CA ARG A 80 -12.25 11.61 -20.32
C ARG A 80 -12.03 12.41 -19.04
N PHE A 81 -13.05 13.13 -18.57
CA PHE A 81 -12.97 13.85 -17.31
C PHE A 81 -12.64 12.91 -16.14
N GLN A 82 -13.31 11.76 -16.05
CA GLN A 82 -13.06 10.76 -15.00
C GLN A 82 -11.63 10.21 -15.07
N VAL A 83 -11.13 9.87 -16.27
CA VAL A 83 -9.73 9.44 -16.45
C VAL A 83 -8.77 10.52 -15.95
N GLY A 84 -8.95 11.78 -16.35
CA GLY A 84 -8.09 12.88 -15.93
C GLY A 84 -8.09 13.11 -14.42
N PHE A 85 -9.27 13.03 -13.80
CA PHE A 85 -9.44 13.14 -12.35
C PHE A 85 -8.73 12.00 -11.62
N ASP A 86 -8.97 10.75 -12.02
CA ASP A 86 -8.39 9.58 -11.35
C ASP A 86 -6.87 9.48 -11.53
N ILE A 87 -6.32 9.92 -12.68
CA ILE A 87 -4.87 10.07 -12.88
C ILE A 87 -4.29 11.03 -11.84
N THR A 88 -4.91 12.21 -11.67
CA THR A 88 -4.43 13.23 -10.74
C THR A 88 -4.45 12.73 -9.30
N LEU A 89 -5.51 12.02 -8.92
CA LEU A 89 -5.63 11.41 -7.60
C LEU A 89 -4.60 10.31 -7.37
N MET A 90 -4.38 9.44 -8.36
CA MET A 90 -3.34 8.40 -8.31
C MET A 90 -1.95 9.02 -8.10
N GLU A 91 -1.62 10.09 -8.82
CA GLU A 91 -0.33 10.79 -8.66
C GLU A 91 -0.18 11.40 -7.26
N LYS A 92 -1.26 11.96 -6.70
CA LYS A 92 -1.25 12.49 -5.33
C LYS A 92 -0.95 11.37 -4.33
N VAL A 93 -1.72 10.28 -4.38
CA VAL A 93 -1.58 9.13 -3.47
C VAL A 93 -0.18 8.51 -3.60
N HIS A 94 0.30 8.31 -4.83
CA HIS A 94 1.64 7.78 -5.07
C HIS A 94 2.74 8.65 -4.47
N ARG A 95 2.63 9.98 -4.60
CA ARG A 95 3.60 10.91 -4.01
C ARG A 95 3.56 10.91 -2.49
N GLN A 96 2.36 10.93 -1.89
CA GLN A 96 2.18 10.86 -0.43
C GLN A 96 2.86 9.61 0.14
N LEU A 97 2.89 8.52 -0.62
CA LEU A 97 3.56 7.30 -0.18
C LEU A 97 5.06 7.33 -0.20
N LEU A 98 5.62 7.84 -1.28
CA LEU A 98 7.07 7.90 -1.43
C LEU A 98 7.68 8.87 -0.41
N LYS A 99 6.95 9.93 -0.06
CA LYS A 99 7.45 10.99 0.83
C LYS A 99 6.96 10.89 2.27
N GLY A 100 5.97 10.04 2.54
CA GLY A 100 5.17 10.09 3.76
C GLY A 100 4.22 11.29 3.76
N ASP A 101 3.22 11.23 4.64
CA ASP A 101 2.28 12.32 4.89
C ASP A 101 1.96 12.36 6.39
N VAL A 102 2.38 13.44 7.05
CA VAL A 102 2.22 13.61 8.50
C VAL A 102 0.77 13.96 8.85
N GLU A 103 0.05 14.68 8.00
CA GLU A 103 -1.37 15.03 8.22
C GLU A 103 -2.27 13.80 8.05
N GLU A 104 -2.02 12.98 7.02
CA GLU A 104 -2.80 11.75 6.77
C GLU A 104 -2.26 10.52 7.53
N SER A 105 -1.30 10.69 8.43
CA SER A 105 -0.68 9.61 9.22
C SER A 105 -0.11 8.46 8.36
N ILE A 106 0.41 8.79 7.18
CA ILE A 106 1.04 7.84 6.26
C ILE A 106 2.52 7.72 6.65
N PRO A 107 2.96 6.58 7.20
CA PRO A 107 4.36 6.38 7.56
C PRO A 107 5.21 6.37 6.29
N VAL A 108 6.39 6.98 6.35
CA VAL A 108 7.41 6.84 5.31
C VAL A 108 7.73 5.35 5.17
N LEU A 109 7.81 4.86 3.93
CA LEU A 109 8.18 3.48 3.60
C LEU A 109 9.53 3.12 4.24
N SER A 110 9.47 2.51 5.43
CA SER A 110 10.63 2.35 6.32
C SER A 110 11.03 0.89 6.52
N SER A 111 10.16 -0.07 6.21
CA SER A 111 10.53 -1.48 6.24
C SER A 111 11.30 -1.86 4.97
N GLU A 112 12.41 -2.58 5.13
CA GLU A 112 13.28 -3.06 4.06
C GLU A 112 12.52 -3.86 2.98
N ASN A 113 11.60 -4.74 3.39
CA ASN A 113 10.75 -5.52 2.49
C ASN A 113 9.88 -4.65 1.57
N LEU A 114 9.31 -3.57 2.09
CA LEU A 114 8.50 -2.66 1.29
C LEU A 114 9.33 -1.80 0.35
N GLN A 115 10.53 -1.40 0.79
CA GLN A 115 11.47 -0.71 -0.10
C GLN A 115 11.87 -1.60 -1.27
N TYR A 116 12.10 -2.89 -1.01
CA TYR A 116 12.36 -3.86 -2.07
C TYR A 116 11.20 -3.94 -3.07
N ILE A 117 9.97 -4.16 -2.61
CA ILE A 117 8.79 -4.26 -3.51
C ILE A 117 8.55 -2.97 -4.32
N TYR A 118 8.70 -1.80 -3.69
CA TYR A 118 8.43 -0.52 -4.36
C TYR A 118 9.55 -0.10 -5.31
N PHE A 119 10.81 -0.30 -4.92
CA PHE A 119 11.99 0.23 -5.60
C PHE A 119 12.84 -0.82 -6.31
N ASP A 120 12.36 -2.07 -6.42
CA ASP A 120 13.04 -3.11 -7.20
C ASP A 120 13.45 -2.60 -8.59
N LYS A 121 14.71 -2.82 -8.95
CA LYS A 121 15.31 -2.25 -10.18
C LYS A 121 14.77 -2.87 -11.46
N MET A 122 14.14 -4.03 -11.43
CA MET A 122 13.58 -4.72 -12.59
C MET A 122 12.06 -4.55 -12.66
N VAL A 123 11.36 -4.75 -11.55
CA VAL A 123 9.89 -4.86 -11.49
C VAL A 123 9.22 -3.97 -10.42
N GLY A 124 9.94 -2.99 -9.87
CA GLY A 124 9.45 -2.16 -8.77
C GLY A 124 8.12 -1.45 -9.06
N LEU A 125 7.23 -1.45 -8.07
CA LEU A 125 5.88 -0.91 -8.16
C LEU A 125 5.88 0.59 -8.55
N ASP A 126 6.85 1.37 -8.07
CA ASP A 126 6.99 2.78 -8.46
C ASP A 126 7.15 2.94 -9.98
N ARG A 127 7.99 2.11 -10.61
CA ARG A 127 8.21 2.14 -12.05
C ARG A 127 6.97 1.66 -12.80
N ALA A 128 6.34 0.59 -12.33
CA ALA A 128 5.13 0.05 -12.94
C ALA A 128 4.01 1.10 -12.94
N LEU A 129 3.81 1.79 -11.81
CA LEU A 129 2.78 2.80 -11.68
C LEU A 129 3.09 4.06 -12.50
N LYS A 130 4.35 4.52 -12.53
CA LYS A 130 4.79 5.62 -13.41
C LYS A 130 4.52 5.31 -14.88
N ARG A 131 4.80 4.07 -15.32
CA ARG A 131 4.48 3.63 -16.69
C ARG A 131 2.98 3.60 -16.96
N PHE A 132 2.20 3.08 -16.01
CA PHE A 132 0.74 3.04 -16.12
C PHE A 132 0.15 4.44 -16.24
N ILE A 133 0.51 5.36 -15.33
CA ILE A 133 0.07 6.76 -15.34
C ILE A 133 0.46 7.45 -16.65
N LYS A 134 1.67 7.19 -17.16
CA LYS A 134 2.11 7.71 -18.45
C LYS A 134 1.18 7.27 -19.59
N HIS A 135 0.88 5.98 -19.69
CA HIS A 135 -0.02 5.46 -20.71
C HIS A 135 -1.47 5.95 -20.55
N ALA A 136 -1.96 6.05 -19.31
CA ALA A 136 -3.26 6.62 -19.03
C ALA A 136 -3.35 8.08 -19.50
N ARG A 137 -2.27 8.86 -19.34
CA ARG A 137 -2.20 10.25 -19.82
C ARG A 137 -2.17 10.34 -21.35
N GLU A 138 -1.49 9.42 -22.03
CA GLU A 138 -1.52 9.29 -23.49
C GLU A 138 -2.95 9.03 -23.98
N VAL A 139 -3.69 8.14 -23.32
CA VAL A 139 -5.11 7.86 -23.61
C VAL A 139 -5.98 9.10 -23.36
N HIS A 140 -5.85 9.74 -22.19
CA HIS A 140 -6.60 10.94 -21.82
C HIS A 140 -6.43 12.11 -22.82
N GLN A 141 -5.26 12.20 -23.46
CA GLN A 141 -4.95 13.26 -24.42
C GLN A 141 -5.42 12.93 -25.84
N THR A 142 -5.75 11.68 -26.12
CA THR A 142 -6.09 11.25 -27.47
C THR A 142 -7.55 11.60 -27.79
N PRO A 143 -7.83 12.21 -28.96
CA PRO A 143 -9.19 12.59 -29.35
C PRO A 143 -10.05 11.36 -29.69
N ILE A 144 -11.37 11.51 -29.57
CA ILE A 144 -12.38 10.44 -29.79
C ILE A 144 -12.19 9.69 -31.11
N ASN A 145 -11.81 10.41 -32.17
CA ASN A 145 -11.65 9.87 -33.53
C ASN A 145 -10.33 9.12 -33.77
N LYS A 146 -9.44 9.06 -32.78
CA LYS A 146 -8.15 8.34 -32.84
C LYS A 146 -8.01 7.27 -31.78
N LEU A 147 -8.98 7.14 -30.88
CA LEU A 147 -9.01 6.12 -29.85
C LEU A 147 -9.79 4.90 -30.37
N SER A 148 -9.09 3.80 -30.65
CA SER A 148 -9.76 2.51 -30.90
C SER A 148 -9.14 1.42 -30.03
N ILE A 149 -9.94 0.40 -29.67
CA ILE A 149 -9.43 -0.77 -28.92
C ILE A 149 -8.27 -1.44 -29.68
N GLU A 150 -8.28 -1.46 -31.02
CA GLU A 150 -7.16 -1.96 -31.83
C GLU A 150 -5.89 -1.10 -31.74
N SER A 151 -6.01 0.22 -31.59
CA SER A 151 -4.86 1.12 -31.44
C SER A 151 -4.08 0.85 -30.13
N SER A 152 -4.78 0.41 -29.07
CA SER A 152 -4.18 0.07 -27.78
C SER A 152 -3.32 -1.21 -27.81
N LEU A 153 -3.65 -2.16 -28.70
CA LEU A 153 -2.87 -3.38 -28.93
C LEU A 153 -1.63 -3.08 -29.80
N ASN A 154 -1.76 -2.19 -30.79
CA ASN A 154 -0.69 -1.86 -31.72
C ASN A 154 0.50 -1.09 -31.09
N ILE A 155 0.25 -0.31 -30.03
CA ILE A 155 1.31 0.39 -29.28
C ILE A 155 2.23 -0.62 -28.55
N SER A 156 1.70 -1.78 -28.16
CA SER A 156 2.46 -2.85 -27.48
C SER A 156 3.35 -3.65 -28.47
N TYR A 157 2.92 -3.78 -29.73
CA TYR A 157 3.69 -4.49 -30.77
C TYR A 157 4.80 -3.64 -31.39
N LYS A 158 4.56 -2.34 -31.62
CA LYS A 158 5.57 -1.47 -32.28
C LYS A 158 6.83 -1.23 -31.44
N LYS A 159 6.73 -1.35 -30.11
CA LYS A 159 7.86 -1.16 -29.19
C LYS A 159 8.73 -2.42 -28.97
N ARG A 160 8.29 -3.59 -29.46
CA ARG A 160 9.08 -4.84 -29.45
C ARG A 160 9.88 -5.09 -30.74
N GLN A 161 9.68 -4.30 -31.78
CA GLN A 161 10.32 -4.49 -33.10
C GLN A 161 11.21 -3.32 -33.55
N SER A 162 11.52 -2.37 -32.67
CA SER A 162 12.55 -1.36 -32.98
C SER A 162 13.89 -1.85 -32.40
N PRO A 163 14.96 -1.97 -33.21
CA PRO A 163 16.28 -2.43 -32.77
C PRO A 163 16.92 -1.51 -31.74
#